data_AF-A0A6B2G4I0-F1
#
_entry.id   AF-A0A6B2G4I0-F1
#
_cell.length_a   1.000
_cell.length_b   1.000
_cell.length_c   1.000
_cell.angle_alpha   90.00
_cell.angle_beta   90.00
_cell.angle_gamma   90.00
#
_symmetry.space_group_name_H-M   'P 1'
#
loop_
_entity.id
_entity.type
_entity.pdbx_description
1 polymer ?
#
loop_
_entity_poly.entity_id
_entity_poly.type
_entity_poly.pdbx_seq_one_letter_code
_entity_poly.pdbx_strand_id
1 'polypeptide(L)'
;QMNDKEREEALSGMFKEIASQIALRVVSPTTHKPYPQSIIEKAMKEVHLNVNLSQSIRKQIREAISKIKAVLPFVESMMKICILVENTPEGHSLGQETLKFAHTIVIDEIVDKNRKIVIKIQPEMLHHLRKMTETVDFRDIPNNITVENFHEL
;
A
#
# COMPACT_ATOMS: atom_id res chain seq x y z
N GLN A 1 8.34 -22.97 26.89
CA GLN A 1 7.09 -22.36 27.40
C GLN A 1 7.42 -20.91 27.72
N MET A 2 6.64 -19.96 27.21
CA MET A 2 6.73 -18.57 27.67
C MET A 2 6.02 -18.46 29.01
N ASN A 3 6.58 -17.66 29.92
CA ASN A 3 5.91 -17.27 31.16
C ASN A 3 4.74 -16.31 30.83
N ASP A 4 3.68 -16.30 31.65
CA ASP A 4 2.50 -15.44 31.50
C ASP A 4 2.87 -13.95 31.28
N LYS A 5 3.87 -13.45 32.00
CA LYS A 5 4.35 -12.06 31.85
C LYS A 5 4.97 -11.80 30.47
N GLU A 6 5.79 -12.72 29.97
CA GLU A 6 6.41 -12.59 28.64
C GLU A 6 5.35 -12.67 27.54
N ARG A 7 4.31 -13.47 27.76
CA ARG A 7 3.16 -13.58 26.85
C ARG A 7 2.38 -12.27 26.78
N GLU A 8 2.11 -11.64 27.92
CA GLU A 8 1.45 -10.33 27.98
C GLU A 8 2.27 -9.23 27.29
N GLU A 9 3.58 -9.20 27.55
CA GLU A 9 4.50 -8.26 26.90
C GLU A 9 4.52 -8.45 25.38
N ALA A 10 4.57 -9.70 24.90
CA ALA A 10 4.52 -10.00 23.47
C ALA A 10 3.20 -9.58 22.83
N LEU A 11 2.06 -9.83 23.49
CA LEU A 11 0.74 -9.40 22.99
C LEU A 11 0.64 -7.87 22.92
N SER A 12 1.12 -7.18 23.95
CA SER A 12 1.18 -5.71 23.99
C SER A 12 2.09 -5.14 22.89
N GLY A 13 3.24 -5.77 22.67
CA GLY A 13 4.17 -5.42 21.60
C GLY A 13 3.52 -5.56 20.22
N MET A 14 2.92 -6.71 19.94
CA MET A 14 2.23 -6.99 18.67
C MET A 14 1.05 -6.02 18.46
N PHE A 15 0.29 -5.70 19.51
CA PHE A 15 -0.79 -4.71 19.43
C PHE A 15 -0.28 -3.33 18.98
N LYS A 16 0.81 -2.85 19.57
CA LYS A 16 1.44 -1.58 19.19
C LYS A 16 2.03 -1.61 17.79
N GLU A 17 2.64 -2.73 17.40
CA GLU A 17 3.20 -2.90 16.06
C GLU A 17 2.11 -2.83 14.98
N ILE A 18 0.97 -3.51 15.19
CA ILE A 18 -0.19 -3.43 14.31
C ILE A 18 -0.71 -1.99 14.22
N ALA A 19 -0.86 -1.30 15.36
CA ALA A 19 -1.35 0.08 15.38
C ALA A 19 -0.43 1.04 14.59
N SER A 20 0.89 0.92 14.79
CA SER A 20 1.90 1.70 14.07
C SER A 20 1.84 1.46 12.56
N GLN A 21 1.76 0.19 12.14
CA GLN A 21 1.67 -0.20 10.74
C GLN A 21 0.37 0.27 10.06
N ILE A 22 -0.73 0.36 10.80
CA ILE A 22 -1.99 0.92 10.29
C ILE A 22 -1.87 2.43 10.16
N ALA A 23 -1.29 3.12 11.15
CA ALA A 23 -1.14 4.58 11.14
C ALA A 23 -0.35 5.09 9.92
N LEU A 24 0.62 4.32 9.43
CA LEU A 24 1.36 4.63 8.19
C LEU A 24 0.53 4.45 6.92
N ARG A 25 -0.49 3.58 6.97
CA ARG A 25 -1.30 3.19 5.81
C ARG A 25 -2.59 3.98 5.65
N VAL A 26 -3.08 4.67 6.69
CA VAL A 26 -4.41 5.29 6.66
C VAL A 26 -4.34 6.80 6.89
N VAL A 27 -5.23 7.54 6.21
CA VAL A 27 -5.37 8.99 6.36
C VAL A 27 -6.82 9.39 6.59
N SER A 28 -7.02 10.55 7.20
CA SER A 28 -8.34 11.15 7.41
C SER A 28 -8.99 11.50 6.06
N PRO A 29 -10.27 11.14 5.84
CA PRO A 29 -10.95 11.43 4.56
C PRO A 29 -11.25 12.93 4.40
N THR A 30 -11.26 13.69 5.49
CA THR A 30 -11.60 15.12 5.47
C THR A 30 -10.34 15.99 5.41
N THR A 31 -9.28 15.60 6.13
CA THR A 31 -8.07 16.41 6.26
C THR A 31 -6.89 15.89 5.45
N HIS A 32 -6.99 14.67 4.91
CA HIS A 32 -5.94 13.99 4.15
C HIS A 32 -4.63 13.82 4.92
N LYS A 33 -4.67 13.95 6.26
CA LYS A 33 -3.52 13.77 7.15
C LYS A 33 -3.53 12.37 7.79
N PRO A 34 -2.36 11.76 8.03
CA PRO A 34 -2.25 10.51 8.77
C PRO A 34 -2.82 10.65 10.19
N TYR A 35 -3.46 9.59 10.68
CA TYR A 35 -3.88 9.53 12.07
C TYR A 35 -2.69 9.21 12.98
N PRO A 36 -2.56 9.88 14.14
CA PRO A 36 -1.59 9.48 15.15
C PRO A 36 -1.84 8.03 15.61
N GLN A 37 -0.76 7.29 15.90
CA GLN A 37 -0.86 5.92 16.39
C GLN A 37 -1.80 5.78 17.60
N SER A 38 -1.80 6.73 18.52
CA SER A 38 -2.67 6.72 19.70
C SER A 38 -4.17 6.70 19.37
N ILE A 39 -4.57 7.33 18.26
CA ILE A 39 -5.96 7.30 17.78
C ILE A 39 -6.31 5.92 17.22
N ILE A 40 -5.40 5.31 16.46
CA ILE A 40 -5.55 3.95 15.95
C ILE A 40 -5.64 2.93 17.10
N GLU A 41 -4.76 3.06 18.11
CA GLU A 41 -4.80 2.20 19.31
C GLU A 41 -6.15 2.31 20.04
N LYS A 42 -6.70 3.52 20.15
CA LYS A 42 -8.02 3.74 20.75
C LYS A 42 -9.11 3.04 19.94
N ALA A 43 -9.10 3.20 18.62
CA ALA A 43 -10.07 2.54 17.73
C ALA A 43 -9.96 1.00 17.80
N MET A 44 -8.75 0.44 17.84
CA MET A 44 -8.51 -1.00 18.01
C MET A 44 -9.06 -1.53 19.34
N LYS A 45 -8.94 -0.76 20.43
CA LYS A 45 -9.51 -1.12 21.74
C LYS A 45 -11.03 -1.06 21.73
N GLU A 46 -11.61 -0.06 21.08
CA GLU A 46 -13.06 0.13 20.98
C GLU A 46 -13.76 -1.01 20.23
N VAL A 47 -13.11 -1.56 19.20
CA VAL A 47 -13.60 -2.75 18.49
C VAL A 47 -13.19 -4.08 19.14
N HIS A 48 -12.63 -4.03 20.34
CA HIS A 48 -12.12 -5.20 21.08
C HIS A 48 -11.24 -6.12 20.22
N LEU A 49 -10.28 -5.53 19.50
CA LEU A 49 -9.41 -6.29 18.61
C LEU A 49 -8.60 -7.33 19.40
N ASN A 50 -8.77 -8.61 19.05
CA ASN A 50 -7.98 -9.69 19.61
C ASN A 50 -6.72 -9.94 18.75
N VAL A 51 -5.55 -9.85 19.38
CA VAL A 51 -4.23 -10.03 18.72
C VAL A 51 -3.74 -11.45 18.97
N ASN A 52 -3.17 -12.09 17.94
CA ASN A 52 -2.71 -13.47 18.01
C ASN A 52 -1.24 -13.61 17.60
N LEU A 53 -0.37 -14.02 18.53
CA LEU A 53 1.06 -14.18 18.27
C LEU A 53 1.40 -15.26 17.22
N SER A 54 0.53 -16.25 16.99
CA SER A 54 0.78 -17.29 15.98
C SER A 54 0.35 -16.87 14.57
N GLN A 55 -0.40 -15.79 14.42
CA GLN A 55 -0.89 -15.30 13.14
C GLN A 55 0.05 -14.26 12.55
N SER A 56 0.24 -14.27 11.23
CA SER A 56 1.08 -13.27 10.56
C SER A 56 0.57 -11.85 10.76
N ILE A 57 1.49 -10.91 10.99
CA ILE A 57 1.14 -9.51 11.23
C ILE A 57 0.37 -8.87 10.07
N ARG A 58 0.74 -9.19 8.82
CA ARG A 58 0.05 -8.69 7.62
C ARG A 58 -1.44 -9.06 7.60
N LYS A 59 -1.76 -10.30 7.99
CA LYS A 59 -3.16 -10.75 8.05
C LYS A 59 -3.91 -10.02 9.16
N GLN A 60 -3.30 -9.86 10.33
CA GLN A 60 -3.90 -9.14 11.44
C GLN A 60 -4.14 -7.65 11.14
N ILE A 61 -3.21 -6.99 10.44
CA ILE A 61 -3.38 -5.61 9.97
C ILE A 61 -4.63 -5.49 9.09
N ARG A 62 -4.81 -6.39 8.12
CA ARG A 62 -5.98 -6.37 7.22
C ARG A 62 -7.30 -6.57 7.98
N GLU A 63 -7.32 -7.51 8.92
CA GLU A 63 -8.48 -7.75 9.78
C GLU A 63 -8.79 -6.57 10.69
N ALA A 64 -7.75 -5.95 11.27
CA ALA A 64 -7.87 -4.77 12.10
C ALA A 64 -8.44 -3.60 11.31
N ILE A 65 -7.89 -3.28 10.13
CA ILE A 65 -8.39 -2.22 9.23
C ILE A 65 -9.88 -2.39 8.94
N SER A 66 -10.32 -3.62 8.60
CA SER A 66 -11.72 -3.91 8.35
C SER A 66 -12.63 -3.61 9.55
N LYS A 67 -12.18 -3.95 10.76
CA LYS A 67 -12.94 -3.73 12.00
C LYS A 67 -12.94 -2.26 12.44
N ILE A 68 -11.78 -1.61 12.50
CA ILE A 68 -11.66 -0.24 13.02
C ILE A 68 -12.38 0.80 12.15
N LYS A 69 -12.63 0.49 10.88
CA LYS A 69 -13.40 1.35 9.97
C LYS A 69 -14.83 1.65 10.46
N ALA A 70 -15.39 0.79 11.32
CA ALA A 70 -16.71 0.99 11.91
C ALA A 70 -16.76 2.14 12.94
N VAL A 71 -15.63 2.42 13.60
CA VAL A 71 -15.54 3.44 14.68
C VAL A 71 -14.68 4.64 14.29
N LEU A 72 -13.78 4.47 13.32
CA LEU A 72 -12.89 5.53 12.82
C LEU A 72 -12.96 5.58 11.29
N PRO A 73 -13.53 6.64 10.70
CA PRO A 73 -13.52 6.81 9.25
C PRO A 73 -12.12 7.21 8.76
N PHE A 74 -11.59 6.43 7.82
CA PHE A 74 -10.31 6.68 7.14
C PHE A 74 -10.37 6.15 5.70
N VAL A 75 -9.42 6.62 4.90
CA VAL A 75 -9.10 6.04 3.58
C VAL A 75 -7.68 5.49 3.63
N GLU A 76 -7.43 4.43 2.86
CA GLU A 76 -6.06 3.95 2.69
C GLU A 76 -5.27 4.96 1.87
N SER A 77 -4.02 5.20 2.29
CA SER A 77 -3.05 5.99 1.57
C SER A 77 -2.75 5.30 0.24
N MET A 78 -3.02 6.02 -0.84
CA MET A 78 -2.83 5.54 -2.20
C MET A 78 -1.99 6.56 -2.96
N MET A 79 -1.12 6.06 -3.83
CA MET A 79 -0.39 6.86 -4.81
C MET A 79 -0.96 6.58 -6.19
N LYS A 80 -1.16 7.65 -6.96
CA LYS A 80 -1.50 7.54 -8.37
C LYS A 80 -0.21 7.60 -9.17
N ILE A 81 0.02 6.57 -9.98
CA ILE A 81 1.18 6.50 -10.87
C ILE A 81 0.69 6.38 -12.32
N CYS A 82 1.37 7.10 -13.21
CA CYS A 82 1.19 6.99 -14.65
C CYS A 82 2.36 6.17 -15.21
N ILE A 83 2.04 5.25 -16.12
CA ILE A 83 2.99 4.39 -16.80
C ILE A 83 2.68 4.49 -18.28
N LEU A 84 3.70 4.75 -19.09
CA LEU A 84 3.63 4.61 -20.53
C LEU A 84 4.24 3.26 -20.89
N VAL A 85 3.50 2.46 -21.62
CA VAL A 85 3.90 1.14 -22.08
C VAL A 85 4.09 1.21 -23.58
N GLU A 86 5.30 0.95 -24.04
CA GLU A 86 5.57 0.86 -25.47
C GLU A 86 4.86 -0.33 -26.11
N ASN A 87 4.54 -0.19 -27.40
CA ASN A 87 3.99 -1.30 -28.19
C ASN A 87 5.07 -2.27 -28.67
N THR A 88 5.82 -2.82 -27.72
CA THR A 88 6.81 -3.87 -27.90
C THR A 88 6.42 -5.09 -27.06
N PRO A 89 6.78 -6.33 -27.44
CA PRO A 89 6.50 -7.52 -26.62
C PRO A 89 6.99 -7.38 -25.17
N GLU A 90 8.16 -6.78 -24.97
CA GLU A 90 8.77 -6.51 -23.68
C GLU A 90 7.97 -5.48 -22.87
N GLY A 91 7.55 -4.38 -23.52
CA GLY A 91 6.70 -3.36 -22.92
C GLY A 91 5.38 -3.96 -22.44
N HIS A 92 4.71 -4.76 -23.28
CA HIS A 92 3.47 -5.45 -22.92
C HIS A 92 3.63 -6.38 -21.71
N SER A 93 4.74 -7.12 -21.64
CA SER A 93 5.05 -8.00 -20.52
C SER A 93 5.26 -7.21 -19.21
N LEU A 94 6.05 -6.15 -19.27
CA LEU A 94 6.33 -5.28 -18.11
C LEU A 94 5.07 -4.54 -17.62
N GLY A 95 4.22 -4.08 -18.56
CA GLY A 95 2.93 -3.49 -18.24
C GLY A 95 2.04 -4.46 -17.48
N GLN A 96 1.95 -5.72 -17.92
CA GLN A 96 1.19 -6.76 -17.22
C GLN A 96 1.75 -7.06 -15.83
N GLU A 97 3.07 -7.14 -15.67
CA GLU A 97 3.68 -7.34 -14.36
C GLU A 97 3.39 -6.18 -13.42
N THR A 98 3.40 -4.95 -13.94
CA THR A 98 3.11 -3.76 -13.16
C THR A 98 1.66 -3.73 -12.66
N LEU A 99 0.72 -4.19 -13.49
CA LEU A 99 -0.70 -4.28 -13.11
C LEU A 99 -0.96 -5.21 -11.92
N LYS A 100 -0.09 -6.20 -11.65
CA LYS A 100 -0.22 -7.07 -10.47
C LYS A 100 -0.12 -6.32 -9.14
N PHE A 101 0.48 -5.14 -9.16
CA PHE A 101 0.64 -4.28 -7.99
C PHE A 101 -0.44 -3.19 -7.89
N ALA A 102 -1.31 -3.08 -8.90
CA ALA A 102 -2.39 -2.11 -8.93
C ALA A 102 -3.48 -2.46 -7.92
N HIS A 103 -3.85 -1.48 -7.09
CA HIS A 103 -5.07 -1.55 -6.29
C HIS A 103 -6.30 -1.22 -7.16
N THR A 104 -6.16 -0.26 -8.07
CA THR A 104 -7.22 0.14 -8.99
C THR A 104 -6.62 0.67 -10.28
N ILE A 105 -7.19 0.30 -11.43
CA ILE A 105 -6.85 0.89 -12.72
C ILE A 105 -7.79 2.08 -12.94
N VAL A 106 -7.22 3.27 -13.11
CA VAL A 106 -7.96 4.53 -13.31
C VAL A 106 -8.12 4.81 -14.80
N ILE A 107 -7.05 4.64 -15.57
CA ILE A 107 -7.01 4.87 -17.02
C ILE A 107 -6.21 3.74 -17.66
N ASP A 108 -6.69 3.28 -18.81
CA ASP A 108 -6.01 2.31 -19.65
C ASP A 108 -6.40 2.61 -21.11
N GLU A 109 -5.55 3.36 -21.79
CA GLU A 109 -5.85 3.90 -23.13
C GLU A 109 -4.64 3.75 -24.05
N ILE A 110 -4.89 3.67 -25.36
CA ILE A 110 -3.84 3.69 -26.37
C ILE A 110 -3.65 5.13 -26.84
N VAL A 111 -2.45 5.67 -26.67
CA VAL A 111 -2.04 7.02 -27.08
C VAL A 111 -0.83 6.90 -28.00
N ASP A 112 -0.95 7.38 -29.23
CA ASP A 112 0.15 7.44 -30.21
C ASP A 112 0.92 6.11 -30.35
N LYS A 113 0.15 5.02 -30.54
CA LYS A 113 0.61 3.62 -30.62
C LYS A 113 1.10 3.00 -29.31
N ASN A 114 1.40 3.79 -28.29
CA ASN A 114 1.76 3.31 -26.96
C ASN A 114 0.53 3.17 -26.08
N ARG A 115 0.62 2.43 -24.99
CA ARG A 115 -0.46 2.23 -24.02
C ARG A 115 -0.17 3.02 -22.76
N LYS A 116 -1.02 3.98 -22.43
CA LYS A 116 -0.94 4.76 -21.20
C LYS A 116 -1.84 4.14 -20.14
N ILE A 117 -1.24 3.80 -19.00
CA ILE A 117 -1.93 3.18 -17.87
C ILE A 117 -1.74 4.06 -16.64
N VAL A 118 -2.83 4.46 -16.01
CA VAL A 118 -2.82 5.15 -14.72
C VAL A 118 -3.41 4.23 -13.67
N ILE A 119 -2.63 3.91 -12.65
CA ILE A 119 -3.04 3.01 -11.57
C ILE A 119 -2.89 3.69 -10.20
N LYS A 120 -3.77 3.30 -9.27
CA LYS A 120 -3.61 3.57 -7.85
C LYS A 120 -2.90 2.39 -7.20
N ILE A 121 -1.83 2.67 -6.47
CA ILE A 121 -1.03 1.68 -5.73
C ILE A 121 -0.89 2.11 -4.27
N GLN A 122 -0.56 1.15 -3.40
CA GLN A 122 -0.09 1.50 -2.06
C GLN A 122 1.34 2.07 -2.17
N PRO A 123 1.71 3.09 -1.36
CA PRO A 123 3.04 3.70 -1.40
C PRO A 123 4.20 2.70 -1.27
N GLU A 124 4.01 1.65 -0.47
CA GLU A 124 4.99 0.58 -0.22
C GLU A 124 5.37 -0.19 -1.49
N MET A 125 4.45 -0.26 -2.45
CA MET A 125 4.67 -0.99 -3.71
C MET A 125 5.54 -0.22 -4.70
N LEU A 126 5.74 1.08 -4.49
CA LEU A 126 6.56 1.91 -5.37
C LEU A 126 8.00 1.42 -5.44
N HIS A 127 8.58 0.95 -4.32
CA HIS A 127 9.95 0.42 -4.32
C HIS A 127 10.08 -0.84 -5.17
N HIS A 128 9.09 -1.73 -5.11
CA HIS A 128 9.06 -2.95 -5.93
C HIS A 128 8.96 -2.63 -7.41
N LEU A 129 8.12 -1.65 -7.78
CA LEU A 129 8.01 -1.16 -9.15
C LEU A 129 9.31 -0.57 -9.66
N ARG A 130 9.97 0.29 -8.88
CA ARG A 130 11.26 0.90 -9.25
C ARG A 130 12.33 -0.16 -9.51
N LYS A 131 12.46 -1.15 -8.61
CA LYS A 131 13.43 -2.23 -8.78
C LYS A 131 13.17 -3.04 -10.05
N MET A 132 11.91 -3.29 -10.37
CA MET A 132 11.50 -3.98 -11.60
C MET A 132 11.88 -3.18 -12.86
N THR A 133 11.81 -1.85 -12.78
CA THR A 133 12.27 -0.92 -13.82
C THR A 133 13.77 -0.59 -13.76
N GLU A 134 14.54 -1.13 -12.82
CA GLU A 134 16.00 -0.94 -12.77
C GLU A 134 16.76 -2.16 -13.32
N THR A 135 16.13 -3.33 -13.31
CA THR A 135 16.70 -4.60 -13.83
C THR A 135 16.65 -4.73 -15.36
N VAL A 136 16.12 -3.73 -16.07
CA VAL A 136 16.12 -3.63 -17.53
C VAL A 136 17.05 -2.47 -17.89
N ASP A 137 18.07 -2.69 -18.72
CA ASP A 137 19.06 -1.65 -19.06
C ASP A 137 18.41 -0.59 -19.96
N PHE A 138 18.00 0.54 -19.37
CA PHE A 138 17.29 1.64 -20.05
C PHE A 138 18.23 2.68 -20.70
N ARG A 139 19.46 2.31 -21.06
CA ARG A 139 20.46 3.26 -21.57
C ARG A 139 20.24 3.74 -23.01
N ASP A 140 19.36 3.10 -23.78
CA ASP A 140 19.17 3.45 -25.20
C ASP A 140 17.74 3.83 -25.60
N ILE A 141 16.85 4.15 -24.67
CA ILE A 141 15.55 4.74 -25.04
C ILE A 141 15.23 5.95 -24.16
N PRO A 142 15.34 7.18 -24.70
CA PRO A 142 14.92 8.35 -23.95
C PRO A 142 13.39 8.31 -23.83
N ASN A 143 12.89 8.15 -22.59
CA ASN A 143 11.51 8.47 -22.13
C ASN A 143 10.49 7.34 -21.85
N ASN A 144 10.87 6.08 -21.65
CA ASN A 144 9.84 5.02 -21.65
C ASN A 144 9.00 4.82 -20.39
N ILE A 145 9.39 5.30 -19.20
CA ILE A 145 8.52 5.26 -18.02
C ILE A 145 8.73 6.54 -17.20
N THR A 146 7.86 7.54 -17.40
CA THR A 146 7.79 8.69 -16.50
C THR A 146 6.83 8.37 -15.36
N VAL A 147 7.36 7.97 -14.20
CA VAL A 147 6.58 7.91 -12.96
C VAL A 147 6.37 9.34 -12.47
N GLU A 148 5.33 9.99 -12.96
CA GLU A 148 4.87 11.24 -12.37
C GLU A 148 4.11 10.90 -11.07
N ASN A 149 4.68 11.31 -9.93
CA ASN A 149 4.00 11.24 -8.65
C ASN A 149 2.87 12.27 -8.63
N PHE A 150 1.66 11.84 -8.94
CA PHE A 150 0.48 12.66 -8.68
C PHE A 150 0.09 12.48 -7.21
N HIS A 151 0.57 13.40 -6.37
CA HIS A 151 -0.14 13.69 -5.12
C HIS A 151 -1.44 14.39 -5.48
N GLU A 152 -2.48 13.63 -5.84
CA GLU A 152 -3.84 14.11 -5.58
C GLU A 152 -3.99 14.07 -4.05
N LEU A 153 -3.69 15.22 -3.46
CA LEU A 153 -3.89 15.52 -2.03
C LEU A 153 -5.38 15.39 -1.71
#